data_AF-A0A0G1EY34-F1
#
_entry.id   AF-A0A0G1EY34-F1
#
_cell.length_a   1.000
_cell.length_b   1.000
_cell.length_c   1.000
_cell.angle_alpha   90.00
_cell.angle_beta   90.00
_cell.angle_gamma   90.00
#
_symmetry.space_group_name_H-M   'P 1'
#
loop_
_entity.id
_entity.type
_entity.pdbx_description
1 polymer ?
#
loop_
_entity_poly.entity_id
_entity_poly.type
_entity_poly.pdbx_seq_one_letter_code
_entity_poly.pdbx_strand_id
1 'polypeptide(L)'
;MTIKITKGGRDFLRKMDFDNLTLERTENWDKKWRLVIFDIPEKKKPAREVLREKLKDLGMKKLQHSIWITPFPCEKEINLIKTVFNLSDYWVDVIITENIGAKEYQMRKHFDLI
;
A
#
# COMPACT_ATOMS: atom_id res chain seq x y z
N MET A 1 2.61 -37.37 -2.69
CA MET A 1 2.16 -37.01 -1.33
C MET A 1 1.84 -35.53 -1.35
N THR A 2 0.60 -35.12 -1.10
CA THR A 2 0.18 -33.70 -1.24
C THR A 2 -0.13 -33.13 0.13
N ILE A 3 0.69 -32.21 0.62
CA ILE A 3 0.49 -31.54 1.90
C ILE A 3 -0.57 -30.45 1.71
N LYS A 4 -1.65 -30.46 2.50
CA LYS A 4 -2.68 -29.41 2.51
C LYS A 4 -2.62 -28.63 3.82
N ILE A 5 -2.49 -27.31 3.71
CA ILE A 5 -2.46 -26.39 4.87
C ILE A 5 -3.89 -26.23 5.43
N THR A 6 -4.01 -26.14 6.75
CA THR A 6 -5.29 -25.89 7.45
C THR A 6 -5.72 -24.43 7.30
N LYS A 7 -6.97 -24.10 7.65
CA LYS A 7 -7.44 -22.69 7.63
C LYS A 7 -6.57 -21.81 8.54
N GLY A 8 -6.35 -22.24 9.79
CA GLY A 8 -5.50 -21.50 10.74
C GLY A 8 -4.05 -21.35 10.27
N GLY A 9 -3.48 -22.39 9.63
CA GLY A 9 -2.14 -22.30 9.03
C GLY A 9 -2.07 -21.27 7.91
N ARG A 10 -3.10 -21.16 7.06
CA ARG A 10 -3.17 -20.12 6.01
C ARG A 10 -3.26 -18.71 6.61
N ASP A 11 -4.06 -18.53 7.66
CA ASP A 11 -4.23 -17.23 8.29
C ASP A 11 -2.97 -16.77 9.02
N PHE A 12 -2.24 -17.71 9.64
CA PHE A 12 -0.93 -17.46 10.24
C PHE A 12 0.11 -17.03 9.20
N LEU A 13 0.21 -17.75 8.07
CA LEU A 13 1.13 -17.41 6.99
C LEU A 13 0.83 -16.03 6.41
N ARG A 14 -0.45 -15.69 6.18
CA ARG A 14 -0.84 -14.34 5.70
C ARG A 14 -0.45 -13.23 6.68
N LYS A 15 -0.56 -13.50 7.99
CA LYS A 15 -0.13 -12.54 9.01
C LYS A 15 1.39 -12.35 8.99
N MET A 16 2.15 -13.44 8.85
CA MET A 16 3.60 -13.35 8.68
C MET A 16 4.01 -12.60 7.40
N ASP A 17 3.34 -12.88 6.28
CA ASP A 17 3.57 -12.17 5.01
C ASP A 17 3.26 -10.68 5.16
N PHE A 18 2.21 -10.35 5.90
CA PHE A 18 1.85 -8.98 6.23
C PHE A 18 2.91 -8.29 7.11
N ASP A 19 3.34 -8.94 8.19
CA ASP A 19 4.31 -8.38 9.14
C ASP A 19 5.66 -8.11 8.43
N ASN A 20 6.07 -9.02 7.54
CA ASN A 20 7.31 -8.90 6.75
C ASN A 20 7.13 -8.16 5.41
N LEU A 21 5.95 -7.61 5.13
CA LEU A 21 5.67 -6.94 3.86
C LEU A 21 6.55 -5.69 3.71
N THR A 22 7.39 -5.71 2.69
CA THR A 22 8.26 -4.60 2.29
C THR A 22 7.95 -4.17 0.86
N LEU A 23 8.11 -2.88 0.57
CA LEU A 23 8.00 -2.38 -0.79
C LEU A 23 9.35 -2.50 -1.49
N GLU A 24 9.42 -3.27 -2.57
CA GLU A 24 10.62 -3.35 -3.40
C GLU A 24 10.88 -1.99 -4.06
N ARG A 25 12.02 -1.38 -3.71
CA ARG A 25 12.48 -0.16 -4.37
C ARG A 25 13.18 -0.56 -5.66
N THR A 26 12.57 -0.26 -6.79
CA THR A 26 13.21 -0.45 -8.08
C THR A 26 14.37 0.53 -8.21
N GLU A 27 15.54 0.06 -8.69
CA GLU A 27 16.71 0.94 -8.91
C GLU A 27 16.40 2.05 -9.91
N ASN A 28 15.50 1.77 -10.87
CA ASN A 28 15.06 2.69 -11.88
C ASN A 28 13.58 3.04 -11.66
N TRP A 29 13.31 4.33 -11.50
CA TRP A 29 11.94 4.84 -11.50
C TRP A 29 11.40 4.91 -12.93
N ASP A 30 10.23 4.33 -13.16
CA ASP A 30 9.55 4.28 -14.46
C ASP A 30 8.83 5.58 -14.85
N LYS A 31 9.12 6.68 -14.14
CA LYS A 31 8.51 8.01 -14.30
C LYS A 31 7.01 8.05 -14.00
N LYS A 32 6.47 7.03 -13.33
CA LYS A 32 5.05 6.98 -12.91
C LYS A 32 4.92 6.96 -11.40
N TRP A 33 3.92 7.65 -10.91
CA TRP A 33 3.50 7.67 -9.52
C TRP A 33 2.38 6.65 -9.31
N ARG A 34 2.41 5.98 -8.16
CA ARG A 34 1.33 5.12 -7.66
C ARG A 34 0.66 5.85 -6.52
N LEU A 35 -0.59 6.24 -6.75
CA LEU A 35 -1.45 6.84 -5.75
C LEU A 35 -2.34 5.76 -5.14
N VAL A 36 -2.15 5.49 -3.86
CA VAL A 36 -3.05 4.62 -3.09
C VAL A 36 -4.13 5.50 -2.50
N ILE A 37 -5.36 5.25 -2.93
CA ILE A 37 -6.54 6.00 -2.50
C ILE A 37 -7.53 5.07 -1.85
N PHE A 38 -8.24 5.57 -0.83
CA PHE A 38 -9.22 4.77 -0.14
C PHE A 38 -10.37 5.61 0.42
N ASP A 39 -11.53 4.97 0.55
CA ASP A 39 -12.66 5.49 1.29
C ASP A 39 -13.09 4.45 2.33
N ILE A 40 -12.72 4.72 3.59
CA ILE A 40 -13.01 3.85 4.74
C ILE A 40 -13.86 4.65 5.74
N PRO A 41 -15.09 4.19 6.03
CA PRO A 41 -16.04 4.94 6.85
C PRO A 41 -15.56 5.07 8.30
N GLU A 42 -16.01 6.12 9.00
CA GLU A 42 -15.54 6.45 10.36
C GLU A 42 -15.76 5.33 11.38
N LYS A 43 -16.84 4.55 11.23
CA LYS A 43 -17.11 3.33 12.00
C LYS A 43 -16.00 2.27 11.93
N LYS A 44 -15.07 2.41 10.99
CA LYS A 44 -13.91 1.54 10.78
C LYS A 44 -12.58 2.31 10.90
N LYS A 45 -12.58 3.39 11.68
CA LYS A 45 -11.37 4.16 12.03
C LYS A 45 -10.17 3.27 12.40
N PRO A 46 -10.29 2.19 13.20
CA PRO A 46 -9.14 1.33 13.49
C PRO A 46 -8.52 0.72 12.23
N ALA A 47 -9.32 0.20 11.31
CA ALA A 47 -8.83 -0.38 10.05
C ALA A 47 -8.13 0.67 9.17
N ARG A 48 -8.67 1.88 9.15
CA ARG A 48 -8.09 3.02 8.42
C ARG A 48 -6.73 3.44 8.99
N GLU A 49 -6.60 3.53 10.31
CA GLU A 49 -5.31 3.88 10.93
C GLU A 49 -4.28 2.77 10.73
N VAL A 50 -4.67 1.49 10.82
CA VAL A 50 -3.74 0.39 10.53
C VAL A 50 -3.28 0.40 9.06
N LEU A 51 -4.18 0.66 8.11
CA LEU A 51 -3.80 0.85 6.71
C LEU A 51 -2.76 1.99 6.57
N ARG A 52 -3.00 3.13 7.21
CA ARG A 52 -2.08 4.28 7.14
C ARG A 52 -0.71 4.00 7.72
N GLU A 53 -0.65 3.36 8.88
CA GLU A 53 0.64 2.98 9.49
C GLU A 53 1.35 1.99 8.57
N LYS A 54 0.65 1.01 7.99
CA LYS A 54 1.29 0.07 7.05
C LYS A 54 1.81 0.75 5.78
N LEU A 55 1.05 1.69 5.19
CA LEU A 55 1.52 2.45 4.01
C LEU A 55 2.76 3.28 4.35
N LYS A 56 2.82 3.85 5.55
CA LYS A 56 3.99 4.56 6.06
C LYS A 56 5.18 3.63 6.28
N ASP A 57 4.97 2.45 6.83
CA ASP A 57 6.00 1.43 7.03
C ASP A 57 6.58 0.92 5.70
N LEU A 58 5.73 0.85 4.65
CA LEU A 58 6.15 0.59 3.28
C LEU A 58 6.94 1.75 2.64
N GLY A 59 7.15 2.85 3.36
CA GLY A 59 7.89 4.01 2.88
C GLY A 59 7.08 4.91 1.94
N MET A 60 5.76 4.76 1.87
CA MET A 60 4.90 5.64 1.07
C MET A 60 4.72 6.99 1.78
N LYS A 61 4.53 8.05 1.00
CA LYS A 61 4.31 9.39 1.53
C LYS A 61 2.82 9.73 1.54
N LYS A 62 2.35 10.33 2.63
CA LYS A 62 0.99 10.87 2.71
C LYS A 62 0.86 12.14 1.86
N LEU A 63 -0.02 12.12 0.87
CA LEU A 63 -0.34 13.27 0.02
C LEU A 63 -1.56 14.05 0.54
N GLN A 64 -2.55 13.33 1.07
CA GLN A 64 -3.77 13.82 1.73
C GLN A 64 -4.27 12.78 2.76
N HIS A 65 -5.38 13.05 3.45
CA HIS A 65 -5.95 12.18 4.49
C HIS A 65 -6.19 10.73 4.01
N SER A 66 -6.64 10.54 2.77
CA SER A 66 -6.90 9.22 2.18
C SER A 66 -6.17 8.99 0.85
N ILE A 67 -5.05 9.71 0.65
CA ILE A 67 -4.24 9.62 -0.56
C ILE A 67 -2.78 9.49 -0.15
N TRP A 68 -2.15 8.40 -0.57
CA TRP A 68 -0.74 8.09 -0.36
C TRP A 68 -0.05 7.91 -1.69
N ILE A 69 1.25 8.19 -1.74
CA ILE A 69 2.02 8.19 -2.97
C ILE A 69 3.34 7.44 -2.80
N THR A 70 3.74 6.75 -3.86
CA THR A 70 5.06 6.15 -4.04
C THR A 70 5.44 6.15 -5.52
N PRO A 71 6.73 6.26 -5.88
CA PRO A 71 7.17 6.04 -7.26
C PRO A 71 7.28 4.54 -7.62
N PHE A 72 7.28 3.66 -6.62
CA PHE A 72 7.55 2.23 -6.80
C PHE A 72 6.25 1.43 -7.03
N PRO A 73 6.25 0.38 -7.87
CA PRO A 73 5.11 -0.54 -7.98
C PRO A 73 4.71 -1.09 -6.60
N CYS A 74 3.41 -1.12 -6.31
CA CYS A 74 2.88 -1.48 -4.98
C CYS A 74 1.61 -2.33 -5.03
N GLU A 75 1.19 -2.76 -6.22
CA GLU A 75 -0.11 -3.39 -6.46
C GLU A 75 -0.23 -4.71 -5.70
N LYS A 76 0.87 -5.47 -5.57
CA LYS A 76 0.90 -6.74 -4.83
C LYS A 76 0.72 -6.50 -3.34
N GLU A 77 1.42 -5.52 -2.79
CA GLU A 77 1.42 -5.14 -1.39
C GLU A 77 0.03 -4.64 -0.99
N ILE A 78 -0.57 -3.76 -1.79
CA ILE A 78 -1.93 -3.25 -1.53
C ILE A 78 -2.96 -4.37 -1.59
N ASN A 79 -2.85 -5.32 -2.52
CA ASN A 79 -3.75 -6.48 -2.58
C ASN A 79 -3.63 -7.39 -1.35
N LEU A 80 -2.41 -7.60 -0.84
CA LEU A 80 -2.21 -8.36 0.40
C LEU A 80 -2.84 -7.64 1.59
N ILE A 81 -2.60 -6.33 1.72
CA ILE A 81 -3.19 -5.50 2.79
C ILE A 81 -4.72 -5.56 2.76
N LYS A 82 -5.34 -5.42 1.58
CA LYS A 82 -6.79 -5.55 1.39
C LYS A 82 -7.31 -6.90 1.88
N THR A 83 -6.59 -7.97 1.56
CA THR A 83 -6.95 -9.34 1.95
C THR A 83 -6.84 -9.53 3.47
N VAL A 84 -5.74 -9.10 4.08
CA VAL A 84 -5.45 -9.31 5.51
C VAL A 84 -6.41 -8.56 6.41
N PHE A 85 -6.75 -7.31 6.06
CA PHE A 85 -7.69 -6.49 6.84
C PHE A 85 -9.16 -6.67 6.45
N ASN A 86 -9.45 -7.62 5.55
CA ASN A 86 -10.78 -7.82 4.99
C ASN A 86 -11.40 -6.50 4.49
N LEU A 87 -10.58 -5.70 3.81
CA LEU A 87 -11.00 -4.41 3.23
C LEU A 87 -11.73 -4.60 1.90
N SER A 88 -12.07 -5.84 1.52
CA SER A 88 -12.84 -6.17 0.32
C SER A 88 -14.18 -5.41 0.25
N ASP A 89 -14.75 -5.08 1.42
CA ASP A 89 -15.99 -4.31 1.54
C ASP A 89 -15.77 -2.78 1.46
N TYR A 90 -14.52 -2.33 1.37
CA TYR A 90 -14.17 -0.90 1.32
C TYR A 90 -13.42 -0.56 0.04
N TRP A 91 -13.58 0.67 -0.41
CA TRP A 91 -12.93 1.13 -1.61
C TRP A 91 -11.46 1.45 -1.31
N VAL A 92 -10.54 0.68 -1.88
CA VAL A 92 -9.09 0.89 -1.86
C VAL A 92 -8.56 0.59 -3.26
N ASP A 93 -7.92 1.56 -3.87
CA ASP A 93 -7.45 1.47 -5.25
C ASP A 93 -6.06 2.08 -5.45
N VAL A 94 -5.41 1.70 -6.55
CA VAL A 94 -4.10 2.21 -6.97
C VAL A 94 -4.26 2.91 -8.31
N ILE A 95 -4.04 4.22 -8.34
CA ILE A 95 -4.00 5.00 -9.57
C ILE A 95 -2.56 5.17 -10.00
N ILE A 96 -2.26 4.81 -11.25
CA ILE A 96 -0.97 5.07 -11.88
C ILE A 96 -1.08 6.36 -12.69
N THR A 97 -0.22 7.34 -12.43
CA THR A 97 -0.21 8.63 -13.13
C THR A 97 1.22 9.12 -13.36
N GLU A 98 1.45 9.86 -14.45
CA GLU A 98 2.74 10.50 -14.72
C GLU A 98 2.87 11.87 -14.05
N ASN A 99 1.76 12.46 -13.60
CA ASN A 99 1.71 13.81 -13.04
C ASN A 99 0.81 13.86 -11.79
N ILE A 100 1.30 14.54 -10.74
CA ILE A 100 0.59 14.73 -9.46
C ILE A 100 0.37 16.21 -9.11
N GLY A 101 0.54 17.09 -10.09
CA GLY A 101 0.38 18.52 -10.00
C GLY A 101 1.47 19.20 -9.18
N ALA A 102 1.09 20.27 -8.48
CA ALA A 102 2.01 21.17 -7.78
C ALA A 102 2.92 20.51 -6.74
N LYS A 103 2.60 19.30 -6.27
CA LYS A 103 3.39 18.56 -5.28
C LYS A 103 4.52 17.73 -5.89
N GLU A 104 4.61 17.63 -7.21
CA GLU A 104 5.56 16.74 -7.89
C GLU A 104 7.01 16.99 -7.52
N TYR A 105 7.47 18.24 -7.55
CA TYR A 105 8.85 18.59 -7.17
C TYR A 105 9.19 18.12 -5.75
N GLN A 106 8.28 18.34 -4.80
CA GLN A 106 8.48 17.95 -3.40
C GLN A 106 8.56 16.42 -3.25
N MET A 107 7.74 15.68 -4.01
CA MET A 107 7.76 14.21 -3.97
C MET A 107 9.00 13.65 -4.65
N ARG A 108 9.44 14.19 -5.78
CA ARG A 108 10.69 13.80 -6.42
C ARG A 108 11.88 13.96 -5.47
N LYS A 109 11.96 15.10 -4.77
CA LYS A 109 12.98 15.33 -3.74
C LYS A 109 12.85 14.37 -2.55
N HIS A 110 11.63 14.03 -2.13
CA HIS A 110 11.40 13.13 -1.00
C HIS A 110 11.85 11.68 -1.27
N PHE A 111 11.75 11.24 -2.53
CA PHE A 111 12.10 9.89 -2.96
C PHE A 111 13.47 9.82 -3.67
N ASP A 112 14.28 10.87 -3.58
CA ASP A 112 15.62 10.95 -4.19
C ASP A 112 15.62 10.68 -5.71
N LEU A 113 14.62 11.21 -6.42
CA LEU A 113 14.43 11.03 -7.87
C LEU A 113 15.00 12.18 -8.73
N ILE A 114 15.60 13.19 -8.10
CA ILE A 114 16.23 14.36 -8.71
C ILE A 114 17.41 14.83 -7.88
#